data_AF-A0A9Q2FI79-F1
#
_entry.id   AF-A0A9Q2FI79-F1
#
_cell.length_a   1.000
_cell.length_b   1.000
_cell.length_c   1.000
_cell.angle_alpha   90.00
_cell.angle_beta   90.00
_cell.angle_gamma   90.00
#
_symmetry.space_group_name_H-M   'P 1'
#
loop_
_entity.id
_entity.type
_entity.pdbx_description
1 polymer ?
#
loop_
_entity_poly.entity_id
_entity_poly.type
_entity_poly.pdbx_seq_one_letter_code
_entity_poly.pdbx_strand_id
1 'polypeptide(L)' 'MSGRIVQMAPKVLDIGDAASYLAMSVGTFRAHVLPHVRQIALSARRRGYLVSDLDRWIDLQAGGEGVAVSVSANPWDAMS' A
#
# COMPACT_ATOMS: atom_id res chain seq x y z
N MET A 1 -7.05 -30.04 8.83
CA MET A 1 -5.91 -29.10 9.02
C MET A 1 -6.50 -27.76 9.40
N SER A 2 -6.27 -27.27 10.62
CA SER A 2 -6.85 -26.01 11.09
C SER A 2 -5.98 -24.86 10.61
N GLY A 3 -6.48 -24.09 9.63
CA GLY A 3 -5.77 -22.92 9.10
C GLY A 3 -5.67 -21.83 10.15
N ARG A 4 -4.45 -21.53 10.60
CA ARG A 4 -4.21 -20.42 11.54
C ARG A 4 -4.31 -19.12 10.75
N ILE A 5 -5.41 -18.38 10.92
CA ILE A 5 -5.58 -17.06 10.32
C ILE A 5 -4.59 -16.11 11.01
N VAL A 6 -3.51 -15.76 10.32
CA VAL A 6 -2.55 -14.75 10.79
C VAL A 6 -3.09 -13.39 10.39
N GLN A 7 -3.68 -12.68 11.35
CA GLN A 7 -4.12 -11.30 11.14
C GLN A 7 -2.89 -10.38 11.22
N MET A 8 -2.38 -9.95 10.07
CA MET A 8 -1.27 -9.00 9.99
C MET A 8 -1.71 -7.64 10.54
N ALA A 9 -0.90 -7.05 11.43
CA ALA A 9 -1.16 -5.70 11.92
C ALA A 9 -0.97 -4.67 10.80
N PRO A 10 -1.75 -3.58 10.77
CA PRO A 10 -1.58 -2.51 9.78
C PRO A 10 -0.17 -1.94 9.84
N LYS A 11 0.56 -1.99 8.73
CA LYS A 11 1.90 -1.43 8.63
C LYS A 11 1.82 0.05 8.30
N VAL A 12 2.45 0.87 9.13
CA VAL A 12 2.59 2.31 8.91
C VAL A 12 4.05 2.61 8.56
N LEU A 13 4.25 3.36 7.48
CA LEU A 13 5.54 3.81 6.99
C LEU A 13 5.71 5.31 7.24
N ASP A 14 6.94 5.77 7.46
CA ASP A 14 7.24 7.19 7.37
C ASP A 14 7.36 7.65 5.92
N ILE A 15 7.67 8.92 5.68
CA ILE A 15 7.73 9.46 4.32
C ILE A 15 8.90 8.88 3.49
N GLY A 16 10.02 8.54 4.12
CA GLY A 16 11.18 7.98 3.43
C GLY A 16 10.90 6.53 3.05
N ASP A 17 10.34 5.77 3.97
CA ASP A 17 9.91 4.39 3.74
C ASP A 17 8.77 4.30 2.72
N ALA A 18 7.79 5.20 2.78
CA ALA A 18 6.66 5.24 1.83
C ALA A 18 7.11 5.59 0.41
N ALA A 19 8.04 6.54 0.26
CA ALA A 19 8.63 6.85 -1.04
C ALA A 19 9.44 5.68 -1.59
N SER A 20 10.22 5.03 -0.72
CA SER A 20 11.00 3.84 -1.07
C SER A 20 10.11 2.65 -1.44
N TYR A 21 8.97 2.49 -0.76
CA TYR A 21 7.97 1.46 -1.04
C TYR A 21 7.41 1.60 -2.46
N LEU A 22 7.17 2.83 -2.91
CA LEU A 22 6.72 3.12 -4.27
C LEU A 22 7.88 3.30 -5.28
N ALA A 23 9.11 2.93 -4.91
CA ALA A 23 10.32 3.04 -5.72
C ALA A 23 10.54 4.45 -6.32
N MET A 24 10.28 5.50 -5.55
CA MET A 24 10.41 6.89 -6.01
C MET A 24 11.10 7.80 -4.99
N SER A 25 11.53 8.98 -5.45
CA SER A 25 12.11 9.99 -4.55
C SER A 25 11.06 10.59 -3.61
N VAL A 26 11.50 11.08 -2.44
CA VAL A 26 10.61 11.79 -1.50
C VAL A 26 10.01 13.05 -2.14
N GLY A 27 10.74 13.73 -3.04
CA GLY A 27 10.23 14.89 -3.77
C GLY A 27 9.07 14.53 -4.68
N THR A 28 9.23 13.46 -5.47
CA THR A 28 8.19 12.90 -6.34
C THR A 28 6.97 12.44 -5.52
N PHE A 29 7.20 11.75 -4.41
CA PHE A 29 6.13 11.33 -3.50
C PHE A 29 5.30 12.51 -2.99
N ARG A 30 5.96 13.60 -2.57
CA ARG A 30 5.28 14.81 -2.08
C ARG A 30 4.44 15.49 -3.16
N ALA A 31 4.89 15.47 -4.40
CA ALA A 31 4.19 16.11 -5.51
C ALA A 31 2.99 15.28 -6.01
N HIS A 32 3.12 13.96 -6.06
CA HIS A 32 2.18 13.09 -6.78
C HIS A 32 1.36 12.15 -5.90
N VAL A 33 1.86 11.77 -4.73
CA VAL A 33 1.20 10.77 -3.87
C VAL A 33 0.55 11.45 -2.66
N LEU A 34 1.30 12.34 -2.01
CA LEU A 34 0.86 13.03 -0.79
C LEU A 34 -0.48 13.78 -0.90
N PRO A 35 -0.85 14.40 -2.04
CA PRO A 35 -2.16 15.03 -2.19
C PRO A 35 -3.34 14.04 -2.22
N HIS A 36 -3.07 12.77 -2.56
CA HIS A 36 -4.10 11.75 -2.79
C HIS A 36 -4.15 10.69 -1.67
N VAL A 37 -3.12 10.60 -0.84
CA VAL A 37 -3.01 9.62 0.24
C VAL A 37 -3.17 10.28 1.60
N ARG A 38 -3.96 9.65 2.47
CA ARG A 38 -4.21 10.14 3.83
C ARG A 38 -2.95 10.05 4.70
N GLN A 39 -2.64 11.13 5.39
CA GLN A 39 -1.62 11.14 6.45
C GLN A 39 -2.22 10.75 7.79
N ILE A 40 -1.51 9.90 8.53
CA ILE A 40 -1.85 9.53 9.89
C ILE A 40 -0.91 10.26 10.85
N ALA A 41 -1.49 10.93 11.84
CA ALA A 41 -0.73 11.48 12.95
C ALA A 41 -0.33 10.35 13.90
N LEU A 42 0.95 9.97 13.88
CA LEU A 42 1.53 9.02 14.84
C LEU A 42 1.91 9.73 16.15
N SER A 43 2.32 11.00 16.04
CA SER A 43 2.56 11.89 17.18
C SER A 43 2.39 13.34 16.75
N ALA A 44 2.60 14.29 17.68
CA ALA A 44 2.56 15.72 17.38
C ALA A 44 3.48 16.11 16.21
N ARG A 45 4.64 15.45 16.07
CA ARG A 45 5.65 15.75 15.03
C ARG A 45 5.81 14.68 13.97
N ARG A 46 5.31 13.45 14.19
CA ARG A 46 5.46 12.34 13.25
C ARG A 46 4.16 12.11 12.49
N ARG A 47 4.31 12.00 11.17
CA ARG A 47 3.26 11.55 10.25
C ARG A 47 3.69 10.21 9.67
N GLY A 48 2.70 9.38 9.38
CA GLY A 48 2.90 8.11 8.70
C GLY A 48 1.82 7.83 7.68
N TYR A 49 2.07 6.82 6.86
CA TYR A 49 1.23 6.40 5.74
C TYR A 49 0.93 4.92 5.91
N LEU A 50 -0.34 4.54 5.78
CA LEU A 50 -0.69 3.12 5.77
C LEU A 50 -0.30 2.52 4.43
N VAL A 51 0.32 1.33 4.48
CA VAL A 51 0.61 0.56 3.27
C VAL A 51 -0.66 0.32 2.45
N SER A 52 -1.78 0.01 3.11
CA SER A 52 -3.07 -0.20 2.42
C SER A 52 -3.59 1.01 1.64
N ASP A 53 -3.28 2.24 2.09
CA ASP A 53 -3.67 3.44 1.36
C ASP A 53 -2.72 3.73 0.19
N LEU A 54 -1.44 3.33 0.33
CA LEU A 54 -0.47 3.36 -0.78
C LEU A 54 -0.85 2.34 -1.86
N ASP A 55 -1.21 1.11 -1.47
CA ASP A 55 -1.68 0.06 -2.38
C ASP A 55 -2.93 0.51 -3.14
N ARG A 56 -3.92 1.06 -2.42
CA ARG A 56 -5.12 1.63 -3.06
C ARG A 56 -4.76 2.72 -4.07
N TRP A 57 -3.78 3.56 -3.76
CA TRP A 57 -3.32 4.58 -4.71
C TRP A 57 -2.69 3.96 -5.96
N ILE A 58 -1.88 2.89 -5.82
CA ILE A 58 -1.34 2.15 -6.97
C ILE A 58 -2.47 1.59 -7.83
N ASP A 59 -3.46 0.94 -7.20
CA ASP A 59 -4.60 0.35 -7.90
C ASP A 59 -5.38 1.40 -8.71
N LEU A 60 -5.60 2.59 -8.12
CA LEU A 60 -6.26 3.71 -8.79
C LEU A 60 -5.45 4.22 -9.99
N GLN A 61 -4.12 4.31 -9.87
CA GLN A 61 -3.25 4.74 -10.96
C GLN A 61 -3.17 3.71 -12.09
N ALA A 62 -3.31 2.43 -11.78
CA ALA A 62 -3.34 1.34 -12.75
C ALA A 62 -4.69 1.24 -13.50
N GLY A 63 -5.68 2.09 -13.18
CA GLY A 63 -7.03 2.03 -13.76
C GLY A 63 -7.90 0.94 -13.15
N GLY A 64 -7.52 0.41 -11.98
CA GLY A 64 -8.30 -0.56 -11.23
C GLY A 64 -9.50 0.09 -10.54
N GLU A 65 -10.62 0.21 -11.24
CA GLU A 65 -11.92 0.37 -10.58
C GLU A 65 -12.24 -0.91 -9.79
N GLY A 66 -11.83 -0.94 -8.52
CA GLY A 66 -12.57 -1.62 -7.45
C GLY A 66 -12.98 -3.08 -7.65
N VAL A 67 -12.19 -3.91 -8.34
CA VAL A 67 -12.37 -5.36 -8.25
C VAL A 67 -11.31 -5.90 -7.31
N ALA A 68 -11.75 -6.29 -6.11
CA ALA A 68 -11.01 -7.22 -5.27
C ALA A 68 -10.90 -8.55 -6.00
N VAL A 69 -10.01 -8.62 -6.98
CA VAL A 69 -9.71 -9.85 -7.69
C VAL A 69 -8.79 -10.65 -6.75
N SER A 70 -9.38 -11.50 -5.92
CA SER A 70 -8.69 -12.67 -5.38
C SER A 70 -8.48 -13.70 -6.51
N VAL A 71 -7.81 -13.30 -7.57
CA VAL A 71 -7.12 -14.23 -8.47
C VAL A 71 -5.71 -14.21 -7.95
N SER A 72 -5.24 -15.35 -7.46
CA SER A 72 -3.83 -15.49 -7.17
C SER A 72 -3.07 -15.07 -8.43
N ALA A 73 -2.27 -14.00 -8.33
CA ALA A 73 -1.39 -13.55 -9.40
C ALA A 73 -0.23 -14.55 -9.65
N ASN A 74 -0.37 -15.78 -9.15
CA ASN A 74 0.64 -16.80 -9.16
C ASN A 74 0.44 -17.66 -10.41
N PRO A 75 1.34 -17.60 -11.41
CA PRO A 75 1.15 -18.28 -12.69
C PRO A 75 1.10 -19.82 -12.58
N TRP A 76 1.42 -20.36 -11.41
CA TRP A 76 1.43 -21.80 -11.12
C TRP A 76 0.05 -22.38 -10.78
N ASP A 77 -0.91 -21.55 -10.32
CA ASP A 77 -2.25 -22.02 -9.96
C ASP A 77 -3.09 -22.38 -11.20
N ALA A 78 -2.72 -21.87 -12.38
CA ALA A 78 -3.38 -22.17 -13.65
C ALA A 78 -2.92 -23.50 -14.30
N MET A 79 -1.92 -24.17 -13.73
CA MET A 79 -1.35 -25.42 -14.26
C MET A 79 -1.82 -26.69 -13.52
N SER A 80 -2.82 -26.59 -12.64
CA SER A 80 -3.36 -27.73 -11.87
C SER A 80 -4.71 -28.21 -12.38
#